data_AF-A0A916BGN1-F1
#
_entry.id   AF-A0A916BGN1-F1
#
_cell.length_a   1.000
_cell.length_b   1.000
_cell.length_c   1.000
_cell.angle_alpha   90.00
_cell.angle_beta   90.00
_cell.angle_gamma   90.00
#
_symmetry.space_group_name_H-M   'P 1'
#
loop_
_entity.id
_entity.type
_entity.pdbx_description
1 polymer ?
#
loop_
_entity_poly.entity_id
_entity_poly.type
_entity_poly.pdbx_seq_one_letter_code
_entity_poly.pdbx_strand_id
1 'polypeptide(L)'
;MLFQSSYSRPRYTRLHGSSDALALAQYAGQRAPLAVITANALEAQRLVEEIPFFAPQLRVHLLPDWETLPYDHFSPHQDLVSERLATLHHIRTHASDVIVVPVTTALYPLPPVEYLAAFTFFLKRGEKLDINTLREQLTLAGYTHVQQVLTPGEYCVRGGLIDLYPMGSPVPYRIDLFGEEIETIATFDVDTQRTIYPVPEIRLLPAREFPLDEAGQARFRQNFRERFEGDPSKARIYKDVSKGIAPAGIEYYLPLFFERTATLFDYLPANATLCLH
;
A
#
# COMPACT_ATOMS: atom_id res chain seq x y z
N MET A 1 23.88 26.62 -0.76
CA MET A 1 23.88 26.64 -2.24
C MET A 1 22.44 26.46 -2.67
N LEU A 2 21.81 27.52 -3.16
CA LEU A 2 20.42 27.49 -3.63
C LEU A 2 20.39 26.79 -4.99
N PHE A 3 19.69 25.68 -5.10
CA PHE A 3 19.47 24.98 -6.37
C PHE A 3 18.71 25.89 -7.35
N GLN A 4 19.41 26.54 -8.28
CA GLN A 4 18.78 27.16 -9.44
C GLN A 4 18.49 26.08 -10.48
N SER A 5 17.20 25.76 -10.65
CA SER A 5 16.71 24.87 -11.69
C SER A 5 16.66 25.63 -13.02
N SER A 6 17.29 25.08 -14.06
CA SER A 6 17.40 25.63 -15.42
C SER A 6 16.11 25.54 -16.26
N TYR A 7 15.00 25.08 -15.67
CA TYR A 7 13.71 24.97 -16.34
C TYR A 7 12.74 26.04 -15.82
N SER A 8 12.15 26.81 -16.74
CA SER A 8 11.04 27.72 -16.41
C SER A 8 9.87 26.89 -15.89
N ARG A 9 9.64 26.89 -14.57
CA ARG A 9 8.48 26.23 -13.97
C ARG A 9 7.26 27.12 -14.20
N PRO A 10 6.27 26.70 -15.01
CA PRO A 10 5.08 27.51 -15.21
C PRO A 10 4.37 27.66 -13.86
N ARG A 11 4.06 28.89 -13.48
CA ARG A 11 3.33 29.20 -12.25
C ARG A 11 1.95 29.73 -12.61
N TYR A 12 0.94 28.95 -12.26
CA TYR A 12 -0.45 29.37 -12.37
C TYR A 12 -0.85 30.08 -11.07
N THR A 13 -1.53 31.22 -11.18
CA THR A 13 -1.97 32.03 -10.03
C THR A 13 -3.39 32.51 -10.28
N ARG A 14 -4.07 33.02 -9.24
CA ARG A 14 -5.47 33.51 -9.30
C ARG A 14 -6.48 32.40 -9.62
N LEU A 15 -6.20 31.19 -9.14
CA LEU A 15 -7.18 30.11 -9.07
C LEU A 15 -7.99 30.31 -7.79
N HIS A 16 -9.31 30.45 -7.93
CA HIS A 16 -10.26 30.68 -6.84
C HIS A 16 -11.26 29.52 -6.77
N GLY A 17 -11.60 29.08 -5.55
CA GLY A 17 -12.44 27.88 -5.35
C GLY A 17 -11.86 26.67 -6.07
N SER A 18 -12.74 25.82 -6.63
CA SER A 18 -12.38 24.58 -7.33
C SER A 18 -11.80 24.78 -8.75
N SER A 19 -11.39 26.00 -9.11
CA SER A 19 -10.75 26.25 -10.42
C SER A 19 -9.35 25.64 -10.53
N ASP A 20 -8.71 25.35 -9.40
CA ASP A 20 -7.47 24.57 -9.35
C ASP A 20 -7.70 23.10 -9.70
N ALA A 21 -8.72 22.46 -9.13
CA ALA A 21 -9.12 21.11 -9.49
C ALA A 21 -9.49 21.00 -10.99
N LEU A 22 -10.22 21.98 -11.53
CA LEU A 22 -10.50 22.06 -12.97
C LEU A 22 -9.22 22.15 -13.81
N ALA A 23 -8.27 23.01 -13.41
CA ALA A 23 -7.02 23.17 -14.13
C ALA A 23 -6.16 21.89 -14.11
N LEU A 24 -6.09 21.22 -12.95
CA LEU A 24 -5.40 19.94 -12.79
C LEU A 24 -6.05 18.84 -13.63
N ALA A 25 -7.39 18.76 -13.63
CA ALA A 25 -8.16 17.82 -14.44
C ALA A 25 -7.89 18.00 -15.94
N GLN A 26 -7.90 19.25 -16.42
CA GLN A 26 -7.59 19.56 -17.82
C GLN A 26 -6.15 19.23 -18.19
N TYR A 27 -5.20 19.39 -17.27
CA TYR A 27 -3.79 19.11 -17.50
C TYR A 27 -3.51 17.60 -17.57
N ALA A 28 -4.06 16.82 -16.64
CA ALA A 28 -3.84 15.38 -16.54
C ALA A 28 -4.22 14.60 -17.81
N GLY A 29 -5.27 15.04 -18.52
CA GLY A 29 -5.76 14.36 -19.72
C GLY A 29 -4.88 14.50 -20.98
N GLN A 30 -3.73 15.19 -20.93
CA GLN A 30 -3.03 15.61 -22.15
C GLN A 30 -1.76 14.85 -22.51
N ARG A 31 -0.98 14.31 -21.55
CA ARG A 31 0.41 13.86 -21.84
C ARG A 31 0.96 12.72 -20.98
N ALA A 32 0.79 12.78 -19.66
CA ALA A 32 1.42 11.86 -18.72
C ALA A 32 0.74 11.91 -17.34
N PRO A 33 0.97 10.92 -16.46
CA PRO A 33 0.47 10.95 -15.09
C PRO A 33 0.90 12.22 -14.35
N LEU A 34 -0.05 12.84 -13.65
CA LEU A 34 0.15 14.06 -12.88
C LEU A 34 0.31 13.71 -11.40
N ALA A 35 1.48 13.97 -10.82
CA ALA A 35 1.72 13.85 -9.38
C ALA A 35 1.54 15.23 -8.72
N VAL A 36 0.49 15.40 -7.94
CA VAL A 36 0.16 16.65 -7.22
C VAL A 36 0.61 16.51 -5.77
N ILE A 37 1.60 17.31 -5.38
CA ILE A 37 2.07 17.41 -4.00
C ILE A 37 1.33 18.57 -3.34
N THR A 38 0.43 18.27 -2.42
CA THR A 38 -0.36 19.28 -1.72
C THR A 38 0.29 19.71 -0.40
N ALA A 39 -0.04 20.91 0.06
CA ALA A 39 0.44 21.41 1.34
C ALA A 39 -0.01 20.57 2.57
N ASN A 40 -1.17 19.92 2.51
CA ASN A 40 -1.72 19.14 3.63
C ASN A 40 -2.76 18.09 3.14
N ALA A 41 -3.17 17.22 4.06
CA ALA A 41 -4.13 16.14 3.81
C ALA A 41 -5.54 16.63 3.43
N LEU A 42 -6.00 17.75 3.99
CA LEU A 42 -7.32 18.30 3.69
C LEU A 42 -7.41 18.77 2.23
N GLU A 43 -6.39 19.48 1.75
CA GLU A 43 -6.30 19.88 0.33
C GLU A 43 -6.19 18.67 -0.59
N ALA A 44 -5.45 17.64 -0.18
CA ALA A 44 -5.37 16.40 -0.95
C ALA A 44 -6.74 15.74 -1.10
N GLN A 45 -7.49 15.58 -0.01
CA GLN A 45 -8.84 14.99 -0.07
C GLN A 45 -9.79 15.83 -0.92
N ARG A 46 -9.78 17.16 -0.76
CA ARG A 46 -10.57 18.06 -1.61
C ARG A 46 -10.30 17.83 -3.10
N LEU A 47 -9.03 17.76 -3.51
CA LEU A 47 -8.67 17.54 -4.92
C LEU A 47 -9.10 16.17 -5.42
N VAL A 48 -9.03 15.13 -4.59
CA VAL A 48 -9.47 13.77 -4.94
C VAL A 48 -10.98 13.74 -5.20
N GLU A 49 -11.76 14.52 -4.46
CA GLU A 49 -13.21 14.66 -4.67
C GLU A 49 -13.56 15.56 -5.86
N GLU A 50 -12.87 16.70 -6.03
CA GLU A 50 -13.21 17.72 -7.02
C GLU A 50 -12.72 17.40 -8.44
N ILE A 51 -11.56 16.75 -8.62
CA ILE A 51 -11.03 16.45 -9.96
C ILE A 51 -11.98 15.54 -10.76
N PRO A 52 -12.51 14.42 -10.20
CA PRO A 52 -13.47 13.56 -10.90
C PRO A 52 -14.78 14.27 -11.28
N PHE A 53 -15.18 15.32 -10.55
CA PHE A 53 -16.35 16.12 -10.94
C PHE A 53 -16.16 16.80 -12.30
N PHE A 54 -14.95 17.32 -12.58
CA PHE A 54 -14.64 17.97 -13.86
C PHE A 54 -14.21 17.00 -14.97
N ALA A 55 -13.61 15.86 -14.59
CA ALA A 55 -13.13 14.86 -15.53
C ALA A 55 -13.34 13.44 -14.98
N PRO A 56 -14.56 12.89 -15.05
CA PRO A 56 -14.94 11.62 -14.43
C PRO A 56 -14.21 10.39 -15.01
N GLN A 57 -13.59 10.54 -16.18
CA GLN A 57 -12.77 9.51 -16.80
C GLN A 57 -11.37 9.37 -16.19
N LEU A 58 -10.90 10.34 -15.40
CA LEU A 58 -9.57 10.29 -14.81
C LEU A 58 -9.54 9.35 -13.60
N ARG A 59 -8.53 8.49 -13.56
CA ARG A 59 -8.23 7.65 -12.39
C ARG A 59 -7.39 8.46 -11.41
N VAL A 60 -8.06 9.05 -10.44
CA VAL A 60 -7.45 9.87 -9.37
C VAL A 60 -7.23 8.99 -8.15
N HIS A 61 -5.99 8.92 -7.66
CA HIS A 61 -5.64 8.15 -6.47
C HIS A 61 -4.90 9.01 -5.45
N LEU A 62 -5.28 8.87 -4.18
CA LEU A 62 -4.59 9.45 -3.04
C LEU A 62 -3.55 8.46 -2.53
N LEU A 63 -2.34 8.93 -2.22
CA LEU A 63 -1.45 8.18 -1.32
C LEU A 63 -1.71 8.71 0.10
N PRO A 64 -2.47 7.98 0.93
CA PRO A 64 -2.86 8.49 2.24
C PRO A 64 -1.68 8.43 3.21
N ASP A 65 -1.76 9.26 4.23
CA ASP A 65 -0.81 9.27 5.34
C ASP A 65 -1.01 8.03 6.23
N TRP A 66 -0.05 7.75 7.11
CA TRP A 66 -0.27 6.74 8.16
C TRP A 66 -1.25 7.21 9.24
N GLU A 67 -1.52 8.51 9.33
CA GLU A 67 -2.37 9.13 10.36
C GLU A 67 -1.90 8.83 11.78
N THR A 68 -0.59 8.60 11.94
CA THR A 68 0.08 8.46 13.23
C THR A 68 1.13 9.56 13.35
N LEU A 69 1.48 9.94 14.59
CA LEU A 69 2.51 10.95 14.79
C LEU A 69 3.91 10.37 14.50
N PRO A 70 4.88 11.15 13.99
CA PRO A 70 6.24 10.66 13.83
C PRO A 70 6.79 10.02 15.11
N TYR A 71 7.20 8.75 15.01
CA TYR A 71 7.66 7.91 16.13
C TYR A 71 6.58 7.59 17.17
N ASP A 72 5.32 7.48 16.73
CA ASP A 72 4.23 7.00 17.58
C ASP A 72 4.45 5.56 18.04
N HIS A 73 3.77 5.21 19.13
CA HIS A 73 3.68 3.83 19.64
C HIS A 73 2.46 3.09 19.09
N PHE A 74 1.71 3.72 18.17
CA PHE A 74 0.60 3.11 17.44
C PHE A 74 1.05 2.78 16.01
N SER A 75 0.55 1.66 15.49
CA SER A 75 0.65 1.35 14.06
C SER A 75 -0.54 1.97 13.31
N PRO A 76 -0.37 2.32 12.02
CA PRO A 76 -1.48 2.77 11.17
C PRO A 76 -2.59 1.72 11.10
N HIS A 77 -3.80 2.19 10.84
CA HIS A 77 -4.93 1.30 10.60
C HIS A 77 -4.69 0.43 9.36
N GLN A 78 -5.15 -0.82 9.37
CA GLN A 78 -4.92 -1.75 8.25
C GLN A 78 -5.55 -1.27 6.95
N ASP A 79 -6.69 -0.56 7.03
CA ASP A 79 -7.32 0.05 5.84
C ASP A 79 -6.41 1.09 5.18
N LEU A 80 -5.70 1.91 5.97
CA LEU A 80 -4.75 2.89 5.45
C LEU A 80 -3.55 2.20 4.81
N VAL A 81 -3.00 1.16 5.44
CA VAL A 81 -1.90 0.37 4.85
C VAL A 81 -2.35 -0.30 3.54
N SER A 82 -3.56 -0.86 3.53
CA SER A 82 -4.19 -1.46 2.35
C SER A 82 -4.31 -0.45 1.20
N GLU A 83 -4.84 0.75 1.48
CA GLU A 83 -5.00 1.82 0.50
C GLU A 83 -3.65 2.34 -0.01
N ARG A 84 -2.65 2.50 0.88
CA ARG A 84 -1.29 2.90 0.49
C ARG A 84 -0.67 1.90 -0.47
N LEU A 85 -0.71 0.61 -0.14
CA LEU A 85 -0.16 -0.44 -0.99
C LEU A 85 -0.90 -0.51 -2.34
N ALA A 86 -2.23 -0.32 -2.34
CA ALA A 86 -3.01 -0.21 -3.57
C ALA A 86 -2.52 0.95 -4.45
N THR A 87 -2.39 2.14 -3.87
CA THR A 87 -1.95 3.34 -4.59
C THR A 87 -0.54 3.18 -5.13
N LEU A 88 0.42 2.68 -4.34
CA LEU A 88 1.78 2.41 -4.80
C LEU A 88 1.81 1.41 -5.97
N HIS A 89 0.99 0.36 -5.89
CA HIS A 89 0.82 -0.60 -6.98
C HIS A 89 0.18 0.04 -8.22
N HIS A 90 -0.84 0.88 -8.05
CA HIS A 90 -1.50 1.58 -9.15
C HIS A 90 -0.55 2.55 -9.87
N ILE A 91 0.27 3.29 -9.12
CA ILE A 91 1.32 4.15 -9.69
C ILE A 91 2.26 3.31 -10.55
N ARG A 92 2.72 2.17 -10.02
CA ARG A 92 3.70 1.29 -10.70
C ARG A 92 3.15 0.61 -11.94
N THR A 93 1.86 0.28 -11.95
CA THR A 93 1.18 -0.39 -13.07
C THR A 93 0.58 0.58 -14.07
N HIS A 94 0.89 1.88 -13.98
CA HIS A 94 0.33 2.94 -14.84
C HIS A 94 -1.21 2.99 -14.80
N ALA A 95 -1.77 2.64 -13.64
CA ALA A 95 -3.19 2.62 -13.38
C ALA A 95 -3.75 3.93 -12.79
N SER A 96 -2.91 4.97 -12.71
CA SER A 96 -3.25 6.29 -12.17
C SER A 96 -2.97 7.38 -13.20
N ASP A 97 -3.94 8.27 -13.41
CA ASP A 97 -3.80 9.46 -14.26
C ASP A 97 -3.42 10.68 -13.42
N VAL A 98 -3.97 10.75 -12.19
CA VAL A 98 -3.61 11.76 -11.18
C VAL A 98 -3.28 11.07 -9.87
N ILE A 99 -2.17 11.45 -9.27
CA ILE A 99 -1.69 10.93 -7.99
C ILE A 99 -1.58 12.12 -7.05
N VAL A 100 -2.41 12.15 -6.02
CA VAL A 100 -2.42 13.24 -5.04
C VAL A 100 -1.69 12.75 -3.79
N VAL A 101 -0.73 13.53 -3.29
CA VAL A 101 0.07 13.17 -2.12
C VAL A 101 0.30 14.41 -1.25
N PRO A 102 -0.05 14.39 0.05
CA PRO A 102 0.37 15.44 0.96
C PRO A 102 1.90 15.52 1.07
N VAL A 103 2.44 16.73 1.22
CA VAL A 103 3.90 16.93 1.34
C VAL A 103 4.51 16.13 2.50
N THR A 104 3.80 15.99 3.62
CA THR A 104 4.24 15.21 4.78
C THR A 104 4.40 13.73 4.42
N THR A 105 3.45 13.16 3.69
CA THR A 105 3.46 11.76 3.26
C THR A 105 4.51 11.51 2.18
N ALA A 106 4.72 12.46 1.26
CA ALA A 106 5.73 12.37 0.21
C ALA A 106 7.18 12.34 0.75
N LEU A 107 7.39 12.80 1.98
CA LEU A 107 8.70 12.80 2.65
C LEU A 107 9.04 11.48 3.32
N TYR A 108 8.08 10.57 3.51
CA TYR A 108 8.36 9.29 4.16
C TYR A 108 9.20 8.36 3.27
N PRO A 109 10.11 7.58 3.88
CA PRO A 109 10.72 6.45 3.19
C PRO A 109 9.64 5.41 2.88
N LEU A 110 9.66 4.90 1.65
CA LEU A 110 8.76 3.85 1.17
C LEU A 110 9.52 2.52 1.05
N PRO A 111 8.80 1.38 1.05
CA PRO A 111 9.41 0.11 0.65
C PRO A 111 10.06 0.23 -0.74
N PRO A 112 11.13 -0.52 -1.03
CA PRO A 112 11.66 -0.67 -2.38
C PRO A 112 10.56 -1.06 -3.38
N VAL A 113 10.64 -0.57 -4.61
CA VAL A 113 9.66 -0.89 -5.66
C VAL A 113 9.64 -2.40 -5.93
N GLU A 114 10.80 -3.05 -5.80
CA GLU A 114 10.99 -4.48 -5.97
C GLU A 114 10.28 -5.29 -4.89
N TYR A 115 10.11 -4.73 -3.68
CA TYR A 115 9.42 -5.40 -2.59
C TYR A 115 7.94 -5.62 -2.94
N LEU A 116 7.22 -4.57 -3.38
CA LEU A 116 5.82 -4.76 -3.79
C LEU A 116 5.69 -5.74 -4.95
N ALA A 117 6.58 -5.67 -5.94
CA ALA A 117 6.55 -6.58 -7.09
C ALA A 117 6.80 -8.04 -6.69
N ALA A 118 7.72 -8.30 -5.77
CA ALA A 118 8.07 -9.65 -5.32
C ALA A 118 6.95 -10.34 -4.52
N PHE A 119 6.12 -9.57 -3.81
CA PHE A 119 5.04 -10.07 -2.97
C PHE A 119 3.65 -9.87 -3.58
N THR A 120 3.57 -9.60 -4.89
CA THR A 120 2.30 -9.56 -5.62
C THR A 120 2.01 -10.93 -6.24
N PHE A 121 0.86 -11.52 -5.91
CA PHE A 121 0.42 -12.80 -6.48
C PHE A 121 -1.03 -12.74 -6.95
N PHE A 122 -1.36 -13.59 -7.91
CA PHE A 122 -2.69 -13.68 -8.50
C PHE A 122 -3.23 -15.09 -8.26
N LEU A 123 -4.51 -15.18 -7.95
CA LEU A 123 -5.24 -16.44 -7.88
C LEU A 123 -6.42 -16.37 -8.83
N LYS A 124 -6.52 -17.32 -9.75
CA LYS A 124 -7.59 -17.35 -10.76
C LYS A 124 -8.42 -18.61 -10.63
N ARG A 125 -9.70 -18.47 -10.97
CA ARG A 125 -10.60 -19.62 -11.07
C ARG A 125 -10.04 -20.67 -12.05
N GLY A 126 -10.08 -21.94 -11.66
CA GLY A 126 -9.56 -23.08 -12.43
C GLY A 126 -8.06 -23.36 -12.23
N GLU A 127 -7.35 -22.54 -11.46
CA GLU A 127 -5.95 -22.85 -11.10
C GLU A 127 -5.90 -23.89 -9.98
N LYS A 128 -4.79 -24.65 -9.95
CA LYS A 128 -4.50 -25.54 -8.82
C LYS A 128 -3.95 -24.74 -7.65
N LEU A 129 -4.46 -25.02 -6.46
CA LEU A 129 -4.07 -24.37 -5.22
C LEU A 129 -3.84 -25.40 -4.11
N ASP A 130 -2.58 -25.56 -3.71
CA ASP A 130 -2.23 -26.28 -2.49
C ASP A 130 -2.39 -25.35 -1.28
N ILE A 131 -3.23 -25.76 -0.33
CA ILE A 131 -3.58 -24.95 0.84
C ILE A 131 -2.37 -24.71 1.74
N ASN A 132 -1.45 -25.67 1.88
CA ASN A 132 -0.31 -25.53 2.77
C ASN A 132 0.70 -24.54 2.20
N THR A 133 0.96 -24.64 0.90
CA THR A 133 1.80 -23.69 0.16
C THR A 133 1.21 -22.29 0.23
N LEU A 134 -0.11 -22.14 0.04
CA LEU A 134 -0.77 -20.84 0.19
C LEU A 134 -0.61 -20.27 1.60
N ARG A 135 -0.79 -21.09 2.65
CA ARG A 135 -0.59 -20.65 4.05
C ARG A 135 0.83 -20.14 4.28
N GLU A 136 1.83 -20.85 3.76
CA GLU A 136 3.23 -20.44 3.85
C GLU A 136 3.47 -19.12 3.12
N GLN A 137 2.95 -18.97 1.91
CA GLN A 137 3.04 -17.74 1.12
C GLN A 137 2.34 -16.55 1.80
N LEU A 138 1.14 -16.75 2.35
CA LEU A 138 0.41 -15.72 3.09
C LEU A 138 1.16 -15.31 4.35
N THR A 139 1.71 -16.28 5.09
CA THR A 139 2.53 -16.01 6.27
C THR A 139 3.79 -15.23 5.91
N LEU A 140 4.47 -15.61 4.82
CA LEU A 140 5.64 -14.89 4.30
C LEU A 140 5.29 -13.45 3.89
N ALA A 141 4.13 -13.26 3.27
CA ALA A 141 3.59 -11.96 2.90
C ALA A 141 3.07 -11.15 4.11
N GLY A 142 3.09 -11.71 5.33
CA GLY A 142 2.72 -11.04 6.57
C GLY A 142 1.24 -11.10 6.94
N TYR A 143 0.45 -11.92 6.26
CA TYR A 143 -0.98 -12.08 6.55
C TYR A 143 -1.18 -12.82 7.87
N THR A 144 -2.24 -12.43 8.58
CA THR A 144 -2.58 -13.02 9.89
C THR A 144 -3.65 -14.10 9.73
N HIS A 145 -3.37 -15.29 10.24
CA HIS A 145 -4.36 -16.37 10.29
C HIS A 145 -5.34 -16.14 11.45
N VAL A 146 -6.61 -16.00 11.13
CA VAL A 146 -7.69 -15.72 12.08
C VAL A 146 -8.80 -16.77 11.99
N GLN A 147 -9.73 -16.77 12.94
CA GLN A 147 -10.90 -17.64 12.87
C GLN A 147 -11.96 -17.11 11.89
N GLN A 148 -12.08 -15.80 11.82
CA GLN A 148 -13.02 -15.09 10.98
C GLN A 148 -12.34 -13.83 10.46
N VAL A 149 -12.42 -13.63 9.15
CA VAL A 149 -11.82 -12.48 8.45
C VAL A 149 -12.72 -11.27 8.58
N LEU A 150 -12.14 -10.16 9.03
CA LEU A 150 -12.83 -8.89 9.25
C LEU A 150 -12.07 -7.70 8.62
N THR A 151 -10.75 -7.72 8.64
CA THR A 151 -9.91 -6.59 8.18
C THR A 151 -8.91 -7.00 7.10
N PRO A 152 -8.41 -6.05 6.29
CA PRO A 152 -7.36 -6.33 5.31
C PRO A 152 -6.12 -6.95 5.97
N GLY A 153 -5.48 -7.88 5.26
CA GLY A 153 -4.31 -8.62 5.76
C GLY A 153 -4.65 -9.87 6.58
N GLU A 154 -5.94 -10.23 6.68
CA GLU A 154 -6.38 -11.45 7.38
C GLU A 154 -6.78 -12.56 6.41
N TYR A 155 -6.63 -13.80 6.88
CA TYR A 155 -7.15 -14.97 6.18
C TYR A 155 -7.58 -16.06 7.16
N CYS A 156 -8.48 -16.94 6.72
CA CYS A 156 -8.82 -18.17 7.43
C CYS A 156 -9.01 -19.32 6.45
N VAL A 157 -8.80 -20.55 6.93
CA VAL A 157 -8.97 -21.75 6.13
C VAL A 157 -9.83 -22.76 6.86
N ARG A 158 -10.89 -23.23 6.21
CA ARG A 158 -11.91 -24.15 6.74
C ARG A 158 -12.18 -25.27 5.74
N GLY A 159 -11.39 -26.34 5.81
CA GLY A 159 -11.43 -27.41 4.80
C GLY A 159 -10.97 -26.87 3.44
N GLY A 160 -11.81 -27.03 2.41
CA GLY A 160 -11.58 -26.46 1.07
C GLY A 160 -11.96 -24.99 0.93
N LEU A 161 -12.52 -24.36 1.96
CA LEU A 161 -12.95 -22.96 1.93
C LEU A 161 -11.87 -22.05 2.51
N ILE A 162 -11.49 -21.01 1.77
CA ILE A 162 -10.51 -20.02 2.21
C ILE A 162 -11.18 -18.65 2.16
N ASP A 163 -11.24 -17.97 3.30
CA ASP A 163 -11.58 -16.55 3.33
C ASP A 163 -10.31 -15.74 3.44
N LEU A 164 -10.23 -14.65 2.70
CA LEU A 164 -9.03 -13.86 2.54
C LEU A 164 -9.43 -12.41 2.30
N TYR A 165 -8.81 -11.49 3.02
CA TYR A 165 -8.96 -10.06 2.76
C TYR A 165 -7.63 -9.50 2.26
N PRO A 166 -7.40 -9.47 0.94
CA PRO A 166 -6.16 -8.99 0.36
C PRO A 166 -5.92 -7.52 0.66
N MET A 167 -4.67 -7.16 0.94
CA MET A 167 -4.27 -5.76 0.91
C MET A 167 -4.47 -5.17 -0.49
N GLY A 168 -4.96 -3.94 -0.51
CA GLY A 168 -5.33 -3.18 -1.69
C GLY A 168 -6.62 -3.61 -2.39
N SER A 169 -7.42 -4.48 -1.75
CA SER A 169 -8.80 -4.73 -2.16
C SER A 169 -9.77 -3.97 -1.24
N PRO A 170 -10.87 -3.40 -1.77
CA PRO A 170 -11.90 -2.78 -0.95
C PRO A 170 -12.86 -3.79 -0.30
N VAL A 171 -12.76 -5.08 -0.66
CA VAL A 171 -13.64 -6.16 -0.20
C VAL A 171 -12.85 -7.46 0.00
N PRO A 172 -13.29 -8.35 0.90
CA PRO A 172 -12.69 -9.65 1.07
C PRO A 172 -13.26 -10.67 0.06
N TYR A 173 -12.58 -11.80 -0.07
CA TYR A 173 -12.93 -12.89 -0.98
C TYR A 173 -12.99 -14.23 -0.28
N ARG A 174 -13.92 -15.05 -0.74
CA ARG A 174 -14.08 -16.46 -0.39
C ARG A 174 -13.72 -17.29 -1.62
N ILE A 175 -12.76 -18.19 -1.43
CA ILE A 175 -12.26 -19.13 -2.42
C ILE A 175 -12.76 -20.51 -2.02
N ASP A 176 -13.48 -21.18 -2.91
CA ASP A 176 -13.97 -22.54 -2.72
C ASP A 176 -13.16 -23.50 -3.59
N LEU A 177 -12.64 -24.56 -2.97
CA LEU A 177 -11.80 -25.56 -3.62
C LEU A 177 -12.55 -26.87 -3.80
N PHE A 178 -12.50 -27.41 -5.02
CA PHE A 178 -12.89 -28.77 -5.32
C PHE A 178 -11.63 -29.65 -5.44
N GLY A 179 -11.26 -30.31 -4.35
CA GLY A 179 -9.96 -30.99 -4.25
C GLY A 179 -8.83 -29.95 -4.19
N GLU A 180 -8.00 -29.91 -5.24
CA GLU A 180 -6.90 -28.95 -5.37
C GLU A 180 -7.19 -27.83 -6.39
N GLU A 181 -8.39 -27.75 -6.95
CA GLU A 181 -8.75 -26.77 -7.98
C GLU A 181 -9.63 -25.66 -7.41
N ILE A 182 -9.34 -24.41 -7.78
CA ILE A 182 -10.19 -23.26 -7.44
C ILE A 182 -11.48 -23.32 -8.25
N GLU A 183 -12.55 -23.81 -7.63
CA GLU A 183 -13.86 -23.94 -8.26
C GLU A 183 -14.54 -22.58 -8.41
N THR A 184 -14.55 -21.79 -7.33
CA THR A 184 -15.12 -20.44 -7.32
C THR A 184 -14.30 -19.46 -6.50
N ILE A 185 -14.33 -18.20 -6.92
CA ILE A 185 -13.89 -17.06 -6.12
C ILE A 185 -15.06 -16.07 -6.10
N ALA A 186 -15.42 -15.58 -4.93
CA ALA A 186 -16.50 -14.62 -4.78
C ALA A 186 -16.20 -13.63 -3.67
N THR A 187 -16.74 -12.42 -3.77
CA THR A 187 -16.71 -11.45 -2.68
C THR A 187 -17.65 -11.90 -1.56
N PHE A 188 -17.38 -11.48 -0.33
CA PHE A 188 -18.30 -11.68 0.78
C PHE A 188 -18.39 -10.46 1.68
N ASP A 189 -19.47 -10.37 2.44
CA ASP A 189 -19.71 -9.30 3.41
C ASP A 189 -19.14 -9.68 4.78
N VAL A 190 -18.26 -8.84 5.35
CA VAL A 190 -17.55 -9.14 6.61
C VAL A 190 -18.48 -9.25 7.82
N ASP A 191 -19.62 -8.55 7.83
CA ASP A 191 -20.53 -8.53 8.96
C ASP A 191 -21.45 -9.75 8.96
N THR A 192 -22.04 -10.06 7.81
CA THR A 192 -22.98 -11.16 7.64
C THR A 192 -22.32 -12.48 7.27
N GLN A 193 -21.05 -12.45 6.85
CA GLN A 193 -20.25 -13.60 6.39
C GLN A 193 -20.85 -14.33 5.18
N ARG A 194 -21.68 -13.61 4.40
CA ARG A 194 -22.39 -14.14 3.23
C ARG A 194 -21.67 -13.75 1.94
N THR A 195 -21.56 -14.71 1.03
CA THR A 195 -21.09 -14.51 -0.33
C THR A 195 -22.02 -13.56 -1.09
N ILE A 196 -21.45 -12.65 -1.89
CA ILE A 196 -22.19 -11.63 -2.64
C ILE A 196 -22.14 -11.89 -4.14
N TYR A 197 -20.99 -11.70 -4.81
CA TYR A 197 -20.86 -11.90 -6.26
C TYR A 197 -19.56 -12.61 -6.65
N PRO A 198 -19.59 -13.48 -7.68
CA PRO A 198 -18.40 -14.18 -8.15
C PRO A 198 -17.44 -13.23 -8.89
N VAL A 199 -16.15 -13.52 -8.80
CA VAL A 199 -15.09 -12.83 -9.53
C VAL A 199 -14.17 -13.86 -10.23
N PRO A 200 -13.56 -13.51 -11.38
CA PRO A 200 -12.74 -14.46 -12.12
C PRO A 200 -11.35 -14.69 -11.49
N GLU A 201 -10.83 -13.67 -10.81
CA GLU A 201 -9.50 -13.66 -10.23
C GLU A 201 -9.42 -12.66 -9.07
N ILE A 202 -8.41 -12.86 -8.22
CA ILE A 202 -8.02 -11.90 -7.18
C ILE A 202 -6.53 -11.62 -7.26
N ARG A 203 -6.15 -10.43 -6.79
CA ARG A 203 -4.76 -10.01 -6.63
C ARG A 203 -4.49 -9.81 -5.15
N LEU A 204 -3.32 -10.26 -4.73
CA LEU A 204 -2.82 -10.08 -3.38
C LEU A 204 -1.57 -9.21 -3.40
N LEU A 205 -1.57 -8.22 -2.51
CA LEU A 205 -0.39 -7.43 -2.15
C LEU A 205 0.16 -7.94 -0.80
N PRO A 206 1.40 -7.62 -0.42
CA PRO A 206 1.90 -7.94 0.92
C PRO A 206 1.00 -7.32 2.00
N ALA A 207 0.92 -7.96 3.16
CA ALA A 207 0.13 -7.46 4.29
C ALA A 207 0.74 -6.22 4.96
N ARG A 208 2.00 -5.90 4.66
CA ARG A 208 2.76 -4.80 5.29
C ARG A 208 3.64 -4.12 4.27
N GLU A 209 4.11 -2.91 4.62
CA GLU A 209 5.11 -2.16 3.84
C GLU A 209 6.56 -2.62 4.14
N PHE A 210 6.75 -3.73 4.86
CA PHE A 210 8.06 -4.31 5.16
C PHE A 210 7.98 -5.81 5.42
N PRO A 211 9.04 -6.58 5.11
CA PRO A 211 9.08 -8.03 5.32
C PRO A 211 9.20 -8.41 6.80
N LEU A 212 8.47 -9.44 7.22
CA LEU A 212 8.61 -10.10 8.53
C LEU A 212 8.99 -11.58 8.42
N ASP A 213 9.37 -12.03 7.23
CA ASP A 213 9.96 -13.34 7.03
C ASP A 213 11.35 -13.46 7.69
N GLU A 214 11.94 -14.66 7.68
CA GLU A 214 13.24 -14.90 8.32
C GLU A 214 14.33 -13.96 7.81
N ALA A 215 14.31 -13.66 6.50
CA ALA A 215 15.26 -12.75 5.87
C ALA A 215 15.06 -11.30 6.35
N GLY A 216 13.81 -10.81 6.37
CA GLY A 216 13.45 -9.49 6.90
C GLY A 216 13.81 -9.33 8.37
N GLN A 217 13.52 -10.34 9.20
CA GLN A 217 13.89 -10.35 10.62
C GLN A 217 15.41 -10.33 10.81
N ALA A 218 16.16 -11.15 10.05
CA ALA A 218 17.62 -11.18 10.13
C ALA A 218 18.23 -9.83 9.78
N ARG A 219 17.74 -9.20 8.70
CA ARG A 219 18.17 -7.88 8.25
C ARG A 219 17.84 -6.79 9.28
N PHE A 220 16.62 -6.80 9.80
CA PHE A 220 16.23 -5.89 10.89
C PHE A 220 17.19 -6.00 12.07
N ARG A 221 17.46 -7.22 12.55
CA ARG A 221 18.36 -7.45 13.70
C ARG A 221 19.78 -6.97 13.42
N GLN A 222 20.28 -7.18 12.20
CA GLN A 222 21.60 -6.70 11.79
C GLN A 222 21.64 -5.17 11.79
N ASN A 223 20.75 -4.53 11.03
CA ASN A 223 20.69 -3.08 10.89
C ASN A 223 20.43 -2.38 12.23
N PHE A 224 19.63 -2.98 13.11
CA PHE A 224 19.39 -2.46 14.45
C PHE A 224 20.67 -2.42 15.29
N ARG A 225 21.48 -3.50 15.27
CA ARG A 225 22.76 -3.56 16.00
C ARG A 225 23.81 -2.59 15.45
N GLU A 226 23.79 -2.35 14.15
CA GLU A 226 24.71 -1.41 13.50
C GLU A 226 24.34 0.05 13.78
N ARG A 227 23.04 0.34 13.95
CA ARG A 227 22.52 1.71 14.07
C ARG A 227 22.36 2.21 15.51
N PHE A 228 22.02 1.32 16.44
CA PHE A 228 21.74 1.68 17.83
C PHE A 228 22.79 1.12 18.77
N GLU A 229 23.24 1.96 19.70
CA GLU A 229 24.18 1.57 20.75
C GLU A 229 23.49 0.84 21.90
N GLY A 230 24.27 0.09 22.69
CA GLY A 230 23.81 -0.62 23.87
C GLY A 230 23.41 -2.07 23.59
N ASP A 231 22.73 -2.69 24.55
CA ASP A 231 22.30 -4.09 24.49
C ASP A 231 20.91 -4.20 23.80
N PRO A 232 20.82 -4.73 22.56
CA PRO A 232 19.56 -4.82 21.82
C PRO A 232 18.52 -5.69 22.51
N SER A 233 18.94 -6.65 23.35
CA SER A 233 18.01 -7.53 24.07
C SER A 233 17.15 -6.78 25.10
N LYS A 234 17.57 -5.57 25.51
CA LYS A 234 16.79 -4.69 26.36
C LYS A 234 15.69 -3.94 25.59
N ALA A 235 15.86 -3.75 24.28
CA ALA A 235 14.88 -3.08 23.44
C ALA A 235 13.70 -4.02 23.13
N ARG A 236 12.48 -3.58 23.45
CA ARG A 236 11.26 -4.34 23.17
C ARG A 236 11.07 -4.60 21.67
N ILE A 237 11.25 -3.55 20.87
CA ILE A 237 11.16 -3.61 19.40
C ILE A 237 12.04 -4.71 18.80
N TYR A 238 13.29 -4.81 19.26
CA TYR A 238 14.23 -5.82 18.80
C TYR A 238 13.80 -7.23 19.19
N LYS A 239 13.33 -7.43 20.43
CA LYS A 239 12.85 -8.75 20.89
C LYS A 239 11.61 -9.21 20.17
N ASP A 240 10.65 -8.32 19.95
CA ASP A 240 9.37 -8.66 19.32
C ASP A 240 9.60 -9.01 17.85
N VAL A 241 10.35 -8.19 17.10
CA VAL A 241 10.70 -8.50 15.70
C VAL A 241 11.55 -9.77 15.59
N SER A 242 12.45 -10.03 16.56
CA SER A 242 13.24 -11.28 16.59
C SER A 242 12.38 -12.55 16.76
N LYS A 243 11.14 -12.41 17.21
CA LYS A 243 10.16 -13.50 17.36
C LYS A 243 9.12 -13.49 16.22
N GLY A 244 9.32 -12.70 15.17
CA GLY A 244 8.35 -12.51 14.09
C GLY A 244 7.11 -11.72 14.48
N ILE A 245 7.16 -11.00 15.60
CA ILE A 245 6.05 -10.16 16.07
C ILE A 245 6.31 -8.73 15.58
N ALA A 246 5.32 -8.11 14.92
CA ALA A 246 5.31 -6.68 14.65
C ALA A 246 4.68 -5.94 15.84
N PRO A 247 5.46 -5.30 16.72
CA PRO A 247 4.90 -4.47 17.78
C PRO A 247 4.34 -3.18 17.21
N ALA A 248 3.45 -2.53 17.95
CA ALA A 248 2.87 -1.25 17.55
C ALA A 248 3.96 -0.17 17.36
N GLY A 249 3.84 0.62 16.28
CA GLY A 249 4.80 1.65 15.88
C GLY A 249 6.03 1.13 15.11
N ILE A 250 6.06 -0.15 14.73
CA ILE A 250 7.17 -0.76 13.97
C ILE A 250 7.41 -0.08 12.60
N GLU A 251 6.39 0.56 12.02
CA GLU A 251 6.44 1.25 10.73
C GLU A 251 7.52 2.35 10.72
N TYR A 252 7.78 3.00 11.86
CA TYR A 252 8.85 4.00 11.99
C TYR A 252 10.27 3.43 11.93
N TYR A 253 10.39 2.10 11.96
CA TYR A 253 11.65 1.37 11.78
C TYR A 253 11.76 0.73 10.39
N LEU A 254 10.85 1.06 9.45
CA LEU A 254 10.84 0.56 8.07
C LEU A 254 12.25 0.52 7.42
N PRO A 255 13.10 1.56 7.54
CA PRO A 255 14.44 1.52 6.92
C PRO A 255 15.34 0.38 7.39
N LEU A 256 15.09 -0.21 8.56
CA LEU A 256 15.89 -1.32 9.07
C LEU A 256 15.56 -2.65 8.39
N PHE A 257 14.42 -2.76 7.71
CA PHE A 257 14.01 -3.97 7.00
C PHE A 257 14.56 -4.06 5.57
N PHE A 258 15.30 -3.03 5.11
CA PHE A 258 15.80 -2.96 3.74
C PHE A 258 17.26 -2.50 3.72
N GLU A 259 17.97 -2.81 2.63
CA GLU A 259 19.32 -2.24 2.39
C GLU A 259 19.23 -0.77 1.97
N ARG A 260 18.20 -0.46 1.20
CA ARG A 260 17.86 0.87 0.73
C ARG A 260 16.35 1.00 0.70
N THR A 261 15.83 2.15 1.09
CA THR A 261 14.42 2.50 0.93
C THR A 261 14.20 3.26 -0.37
N ALA A 262 12.96 3.29 -0.83
CA ALA A 262 12.53 4.14 -1.93
C ALA A 262 11.95 5.47 -1.41
N THR A 263 11.73 6.39 -2.32
CA THR A 263 10.94 7.61 -2.17
C THR A 263 9.74 7.54 -3.11
N LEU A 264 8.77 8.45 -2.95
CA LEU A 264 7.66 8.58 -3.90
C LEU A 264 8.15 8.69 -5.35
N PHE A 265 9.26 9.40 -5.58
CA PHE A 265 9.80 9.64 -6.91
C PHE A 265 10.37 8.38 -7.58
N ASP A 266 10.77 7.37 -6.80
CA ASP A 266 11.21 6.09 -7.36
C ASP A 266 10.02 5.24 -7.88
N TYR A 267 8.81 5.48 -7.35
CA TYR A 267 7.57 4.85 -7.83
C TYR A 267 7.00 5.53 -9.08
N LEU A 268 7.15 6.86 -9.18
CA LEU A 268 6.55 7.63 -10.26
C LEU A 268 7.13 7.24 -11.63
N PRO A 269 6.29 7.16 -12.68
CA PRO A 269 6.76 7.00 -14.05
C PRO A 269 7.77 8.08 -14.45
N ALA A 270 8.77 7.74 -15.27
CA ALA A 270 9.83 8.69 -15.67
C ALA A 270 9.31 9.92 -16.44
N ASN A 271 8.13 9.81 -17.06
CA ASN A 271 7.47 10.90 -17.76
C ASN A 271 6.42 11.63 -16.90
N ALA A 272 6.26 11.28 -15.62
CA ALA A 272 5.29 11.91 -14.74
C ALA A 272 5.58 13.41 -14.58
N THR A 273 4.53 14.21 -14.59
CA THR A 273 4.65 15.64 -14.32
C THR A 273 4.40 15.90 -12.85
N LEU A 274 5.31 16.63 -12.20
CA LEU A 274 5.16 17.06 -10.81
C LEU A 274 4.46 18.43 -10.76
N CYS A 275 3.38 18.53 -10.00
CA CYS A 275 2.71 19.76 -9.63
C CYS A 275 2.87 20.00 -8.13
N LEU A 276 3.31 21.19 -7.74
CA LEU A 276 3.33 21.62 -6.34
C LEU A 276 2.11 22.53 -6.14
N HIS A 277 1.18 22.07 -5.30
CA HIS A 277 -0.10 22.72 -4.99
C HIS A 277 -0.05 23.40 -3.62
#